data_AF-A0A561E4E5-F1
#
_entry.id   AF-A0A561E4E5-F1
#
_cell.length_a   1.000
_cell.length_b   1.000
_cell.length_c   1.000
_cell.angle_alpha   90.00
_cell.angle_beta   90.00
_cell.angle_gamma   90.00
#
_symmetry.space_group_name_H-M   'P 1'
#
loop_
_entity.id
_entity.type
_entity.pdbx_description
1 polymer ?
#
loop_
_entity_poly.entity_id
_entity_poly.type
_entity_poly.pdbx_seq_one_letter_code
_entity_poly.pdbx_strand_id
1 'polypeptide(L)'
;MTTSPAPRYVGVQSRGTVALPADIRRRLHLDEPGAQLEITERADGVIELRPALPVPADQRWFWAERWQQREREVDEHTSAGNVTVHESTDAFLKHLDDLDSE
;
A
#
# COMPACT_ATOMS: atom_id res chain seq x y z
N MET A 1 -10.02 -22.10 -0.74
CA MET A 1 -10.69 -22.00 0.58
C MET A 1 -9.64 -21.57 1.59
N THR A 2 -9.58 -20.28 1.91
CA THR A 2 -8.65 -19.78 2.92
C THR A 2 -9.24 -20.10 4.28
N THR A 3 -8.72 -21.10 4.97
CA THR A 3 -9.13 -21.45 6.33
C THR A 3 -8.88 -20.24 7.23
N SER A 4 -9.93 -19.63 7.76
CA SER A 4 -9.78 -18.58 8.78
C SER A 4 -9.08 -19.19 10.00
N PRO A 5 -8.07 -18.52 10.56
CA PRO A 5 -7.40 -18.99 11.77
C PRO A 5 -8.40 -19.10 12.92
N ALA A 6 -8.19 -20.08 13.80
CA ALA A 6 -8.99 -20.25 15.02
C ALA A 6 -8.96 -18.97 15.89
N PRO A 7 -10.07 -18.65 16.59
CA PRO A 7 -10.15 -17.45 17.40
C PRO A 7 -9.10 -17.47 18.51
N ARG A 8 -8.40 -16.34 18.70
CA ARG A 8 -7.46 -16.13 19.80
C ARG A 8 -8.07 -15.16 20.81
N TYR A 9 -8.13 -15.59 22.07
CA TYR A 9 -8.59 -14.74 23.16
C TYR A 9 -7.44 -13.88 23.69
N VAL A 10 -7.72 -12.61 23.92
CA VAL A 10 -6.82 -11.64 24.54
C VAL A 10 -7.54 -10.97 25.70
N GLY A 11 -6.84 -10.74 26.80
CA GLY A 11 -7.42 -10.06 27.95
C GLY A 11 -7.56 -8.56 27.68
N VAL A 12 -8.70 -7.99 28.06
CA VAL A 12 -8.88 -6.53 28.13
C VAL A 12 -8.38 -6.06 29.48
N GLN A 13 -7.38 -5.17 29.48
CA GLN A 13 -6.82 -4.62 30.71
C GLN A 13 -7.80 -3.63 31.35
N SER A 14 -7.56 -3.26 32.61
CA SER A 14 -8.45 -2.39 33.39
C SER A 14 -8.79 -1.03 32.74
N ARG A 15 -7.93 -0.54 31.84
CA ARG A 15 -8.14 0.71 31.09
C ARG A 15 -8.74 0.51 29.69
N GLY A 16 -9.21 -0.70 29.36
CA GLY A 16 -9.72 -1.02 28.02
C GLY A 16 -8.64 -1.36 26.99
N THR A 17 -7.37 -1.41 27.38
CA THR A 17 -6.27 -1.71 26.46
C THR A 17 -6.23 -3.19 26.10
N VAL A 18 -6.09 -3.49 24.81
CA VAL A 18 -5.83 -4.83 24.28
C VAL A 18 -4.44 -4.85 23.66
N ALA A 19 -3.60 -5.78 24.11
CA ALA A 19 -2.29 -6.02 23.50
C ALA A 19 -2.44 -6.97 22.30
N LEU A 20 -2.26 -6.46 21.08
CA LEU A 20 -2.23 -7.31 19.89
C LEU A 20 -1.04 -8.27 19.97
N PRO A 21 -1.21 -9.56 19.64
CA PRO A 21 -0.10 -10.52 19.54
C PRO A 21 1.01 -10.03 18.59
N ALA A 22 2.26 -10.35 18.92
CA ALA A 22 3.43 -9.87 18.16
C ALA A 22 3.44 -10.35 16.70
N ASP A 23 2.92 -11.54 16.43
CA ASP A 23 2.75 -12.08 15.07
C ASP A 23 1.74 -11.27 14.24
N ILE A 24 0.65 -10.81 14.85
CA ILE A 24 -0.34 -9.97 14.18
C ILE A 24 0.26 -8.60 13.88
N ARG A 25 0.98 -8.00 14.85
CA ARG A 25 1.58 -6.68 14.64
C ARG A 25 2.55 -6.66 13.48
N ARG A 26 3.52 -7.60 13.46
CA ARG A 26 4.52 -7.69 12.39
C ARG A 26 3.90 -7.96 11.03
N ARG A 27 2.92 -8.87 10.97
CA ARG A 27 2.28 -9.25 9.70
C ARG A 27 1.44 -8.12 9.10
N LEU A 28 0.90 -7.24 9.95
CA LEU A 28 0.04 -6.12 9.53
C LEU A 28 0.75 -4.76 9.64
N HIS A 29 2.07 -4.76 9.84
CA HIS A 29 2.89 -3.54 9.96
C HIS A 29 2.42 -2.57 11.07
N LEU A 30 1.79 -3.10 12.12
CA LEU A 30 1.29 -2.33 13.27
C LEU A 30 2.37 -2.04 14.32
N ASP A 31 3.60 -2.48 14.07
CA ASP A 31 4.80 -2.15 14.84
C ASP A 31 5.63 -1.03 14.18
N GLU A 32 5.19 -0.49 13.05
CA GLU A 32 5.83 0.64 12.38
C GLU A 32 5.39 2.00 12.99
N PRO A 33 6.26 3.03 12.94
CA PRO A 33 5.93 4.36 13.45
C PRO A 33 4.65 4.92 12.80
N GLY A 34 3.73 5.37 13.64
CA GLY A 34 2.48 6.00 13.20
C GLY A 34 1.36 5.01 12.84
N ALA A 35 1.59 3.70 12.86
CA ALA A 35 0.54 2.72 12.55
C ALA A 35 -0.73 2.95 13.38
N GLN A 36 -1.89 2.93 12.71
CA GLN A 36 -3.20 3.18 13.30
C GLN A 36 -4.12 1.98 13.07
N LEU A 37 -5.15 1.88 13.90
CA LEU A 37 -6.27 0.98 13.66
C LEU A 37 -7.54 1.81 13.54
N GLU A 38 -8.25 1.63 12.44
CA GLU A 38 -9.65 2.04 12.35
C GLU A 38 -10.49 1.06 13.18
N ILE A 39 -11.36 1.59 14.04
CA ILE A 39 -12.28 0.82 14.87
C ILE A 39 -13.70 1.10 14.39
N THR A 40 -14.41 0.06 13.98
CA THR A 40 -15.84 0.15 13.63
C THR A 40 -16.64 -0.85 14.44
N GLU A 41 -17.67 -0.40 15.14
CA GLU A 41 -18.69 -1.28 15.70
C GLU A 41 -19.75 -1.58 14.64
N ARG A 42 -19.90 -2.86 14.29
CA ARG A 42 -20.89 -3.32 13.33
C ARG A 42 -22.23 -3.57 14.01
N ALA A 43 -23.30 -3.55 13.23
CA ALA A 43 -24.67 -3.74 13.74
C ALA A 43 -24.90 -5.12 14.39
N ASP A 44 -24.08 -6.13 14.07
CA ASP A 44 -24.09 -7.47 14.65
C ASP A 44 -23.27 -7.55 15.96
N GLY A 45 -22.76 -6.44 16.47
CA GLY A 45 -21.95 -6.36 17.68
C GLY A 45 -20.49 -6.74 17.50
N VAL A 46 -20.04 -6.97 16.26
CA VAL A 46 -18.63 -7.23 15.96
C VAL A 46 -17.84 -5.92 15.98
N ILE A 47 -16.76 -5.89 16.77
CA ILE A 47 -15.74 -4.83 16.70
C ILE A 47 -14.76 -5.22 15.59
N GLU A 48 -14.79 -4.47 14.49
CA GLU A 48 -13.87 -4.62 13.36
C GLU A 48 -12.68 -3.67 13.53
N LEU A 49 -11.47 -4.21 13.43
CA LEU A 49 -10.21 -3.47 13.50
C LEU A 49 -9.50 -3.57 12.15
N ARG A 50 -9.33 -2.44 11.45
CA ARG A 50 -8.60 -2.39 10.18
C ARG A 50 -7.27 -1.65 10.34
N PRO A 51 -6.12 -2.26 9.97
CA PRO A 51 -4.86 -1.55 9.85
C PRO A 51 -4.99 -0.34 8.93
N ALA A 52 -4.59 0.82 9.42
CA ALA A 52 -4.48 2.05 8.67
C ALA A 52 -3.06 2.58 8.85
N LEU A 53 -2.27 2.52 7.78
CA LEU A 53 -0.95 3.14 7.77
C LEU A 53 -1.12 4.62 7.44
N PRO A 54 -0.61 5.55 8.28
CA PRO A 54 -0.72 6.96 7.99
C PRO A 54 0.15 7.29 6.77
N VAL A 55 -0.42 8.05 5.85
CA VAL A 55 0.34 8.67 4.77
C VAL A 55 0.67 10.09 5.19
N PRO A 56 1.95 10.52 5.14
CA PRO A 56 2.33 11.92 5.34
C PRO A 56 1.45 12.84 4.47
N ALA A 57 0.93 13.92 5.05
CA ALA A 57 -0.09 14.74 4.38
C ALA A 57 0.41 15.34 3.05
N ASP A 58 1.70 15.66 2.97
CA ASP A 58 2.42 16.12 1.78
C ASP A 58 2.59 15.06 0.70
N GLN A 59 2.43 13.77 1.04
CA GLN A 59 2.47 12.63 0.11
C GLN A 59 1.08 12.11 -0.27
N ARG A 60 0.00 12.70 0.28
CA ARG A 60 -1.38 12.29 -0.01
C ARG A 60 -1.71 12.28 -1.50
N TRP A 61 -1.12 13.19 -2.28
CA TRP A 61 -1.37 13.30 -3.72
C TRP A 61 -0.99 12.02 -4.49
N PHE A 62 0.02 11.28 -4.02
CA PHE A 62 0.48 10.03 -4.65
C PHE A 62 -0.60 8.94 -4.54
N TRP A 63 -1.36 8.97 -3.45
CA TRP A 63 -2.43 8.01 -3.17
C TRP A 63 -3.79 8.43 -3.74
N ALA A 64 -3.87 9.54 -4.47
CA ALA A 64 -5.09 9.88 -5.18
C ALA A 64 -5.38 8.83 -6.26
N GLU A 65 -6.66 8.45 -6.42
CA GLU A 65 -7.09 7.40 -7.35
C GLU A 65 -6.53 7.59 -8.77
N ARG A 66 -6.58 8.82 -9.28
CA ARG A 66 -6.00 9.20 -10.59
C ARG A 66 -4.51 8.88 -10.73
N TRP A 67 -3.75 8.99 -9.65
CA TRP A 67 -2.30 8.77 -9.66
C TRP A 67 -2.00 7.29 -9.59
N GLN A 68 -2.69 6.57 -8.72
CA GLN A 68 -2.61 5.11 -8.62
C GLN A 68 -3.06 4.40 -9.90
N GLN A 69 -4.03 4.94 -10.63
CA GLN A 69 -4.44 4.42 -11.94
C GLN A 69 -3.32 4.56 -12.97
N ARG A 70 -2.71 5.73 -13.09
CA ARG A 70 -1.60 5.96 -14.02
C ARG A 70 -0.36 5.12 -13.68
N GLU A 71 -0.09 4.91 -12.39
CA GLU A 71 1.00 4.01 -11.97
C GLU A 71 0.77 2.58 -12.49
N ARG A 72 -0.46 2.05 -12.35
CA ARG A 72 -0.82 0.73 -12.89
C ARG A 72 -0.69 0.66 -14.40
N GLU A 73 -1.11 1.70 -15.13
CA GLU A 73 -0.96 1.76 -16.58
C GLU A 73 0.51 1.71 -17.01
N VAL A 74 1.39 2.42 -16.29
CA VAL A 74 2.85 2.40 -16.53
C VAL A 74 3.45 1.03 -16.20
N ASP A 75 3.04 0.41 -15.10
CA ASP A 75 3.46 -0.94 -14.73
C ASP A 75 3.07 -1.98 -15.79
N GLU A 76 1.83 -1.91 -16.28
CA GLU A 76 1.33 -2.76 -17.36
C GLU A 76 2.12 -2.53 -18.66
N HIS A 77 2.38 -1.26 -19.02
CA HIS A 77 3.15 -0.90 -20.20
C HIS A 77 4.59 -1.41 -20.13
N THR A 78 5.23 -1.27 -18.97
CA THR A 78 6.59 -1.77 -18.72
C THR A 78 6.63 -3.29 -18.74
N SER A 79 5.67 -3.95 -18.09
CA SER A 79 5.57 -5.42 -18.03
C SER A 79 5.30 -6.05 -19.40
N ALA A 80 4.54 -5.36 -20.25
CA ALA A 80 4.30 -5.76 -21.63
C ALA A 80 5.52 -5.55 -22.55
N GLY A 81 6.60 -4.92 -22.05
CA GLY A 81 7.77 -4.59 -22.85
C GLY A 81 7.51 -3.47 -23.86
N ASN A 82 6.44 -2.68 -23.69
CA ASN A 82 6.13 -1.54 -24.55
C ASN A 82 7.07 -0.35 -24.29
N VAL A 83 8.29 -0.59 -23.83
CA VAL A 83 9.27 0.44 -23.52
C VAL A 83 10.39 0.39 -24.55
N THR A 84 10.85 1.55 -24.98
CA THR A 84 12.06 1.65 -25.82
C THR A 84 13.27 1.69 -24.90
N VAL A 85 14.16 0.70 -25.03
CA VAL A 85 15.45 0.67 -24.34
C VAL A 85 16.53 1.05 -25.35
N HIS A 86 17.44 1.93 -24.94
CA HIS A 86 18.59 2.33 -25.74
C HIS A 86 19.87 1.79 -25.11
N GLU A 87 20.75 1.24 -25.94
CA GLU A 87 22.02 0.60 -25.53
C GLU A 87 23.05 1.59 -24.96
N SER A 88 22.85 2.89 -25.17
CA SER A 88 23.72 3.95 -24.62
C SER A 88 22.98 5.29 -24.50
N THR A 89 23.53 6.19 -23.69
CA THR A 89 23.06 7.57 -23.58
C THR A 89 23.09 8.30 -24.91
N ASP A 90 24.14 8.09 -25.73
CA ASP A 90 24.24 8.72 -27.05
C ASP A 90 23.12 8.25 -27.99
N ALA A 91 22.77 6.97 -27.94
CA ALA A 91 21.67 6.41 -28.71
C ALA A 91 20.30 6.94 -28.25
N PHE A 92 20.13 7.18 -26.94
CA PHE A 92 18.94 7.81 -26.38
C PHE A 92 18.81 9.28 -26.79
N LEU A 93 19.89 10.06 -26.67
CA LEU A 93 19.89 11.48 -27.03
C LEU A 93 19.61 11.67 -28.53
N LYS A 94 20.23 10.85 -29.39
CA LYS A 94 19.95 10.88 -30.82
C LYS A 94 18.47 10.64 -31.12
N HIS A 95 17.84 9.68 -30.45
CA HIS A 95 16.42 9.39 -30.63
C HIS A 95 15.52 10.57 -30.19
N LEU A 96 15.90 11.30 -29.14
CA LEU A 96 15.18 12.52 -28.74
C LEU A 96 15.31 13.63 -29.78
N ASP A 97 16.50 13.83 -30.36
CA ASP A 97 16.73 14.82 -31.43
C ASP A 97 15.91 14.48 -32.69
N ASP A 98 15.81 13.19 -33.02
CA ASP A 98 15.00 12.70 -34.14
C ASP A 98 13.49 12.97 -33.91
N LEU A 99 12.99 12.79 -32.67
CA LEU A 99 11.59 13.07 -32.30
C LEU A 99 11.22 14.56 -32.32
N ASP A 100 12.14 15.47 -31.97
CA ASP A 100 11.91 16.93 -32.00
C ASP A 100 11.89 17.49 -33.43
N SER A 101 12.46 16.73 -34.37
CA SER A 101 12.56 17.12 -35.79
C SER A 101 11.36 16.68 -36.65
N GLU A 102 10.42 15.90 -36.09
CA GLU A 102 9.15 15.47 -36.69
C GLU A 102 7.98 16.44 -36.40
#